data_AF-A0A0N0RZS9-F1
#
_entry.id   AF-A0A0N0RZS9-F1
#
_cell.length_a   1.000
_cell.length_b   1.000
_cell.length_c   1.000
_cell.angle_alpha   90.00
_cell.angle_beta   90.00
_cell.angle_gamma   90.00
#
_symmetry.space_group_name_H-M   'P 1'
#
loop_
_entity.id
_entity.type
_entity.pdbx_description
1 polymer ?
#
loop_
_entity_poly.entity_id
_entity_poly.type
_entity_poly.pdbx_seq_one_letter_code
_entity_poly.pdbx_strand_id
1 'polypeptide(L)' 'MPARKALISITSASATLFDDKETTGLFIVEALHPYKALTAAGFEVDLASESGSYTPDWLSQQPDFLNGEDGP' A
#
# COMPACT_ATOMS: atom_id res chain seq x y z
N MET A 1 -6.72 6.53 27.94
CA MET A 1 -6.78 7.36 26.71
C MET A 1 -7.51 6.54 25.66
N PRO A 2 -8.40 7.13 24.83
CA PRO A 2 -9.00 6.41 23.72
C PRO A 2 -7.91 5.89 22.76
N ALA A 3 -8.18 4.78 22.07
CA ALA A 3 -7.27 4.23 21.07
C ALA A 3 -7.05 5.27 19.95
N ARG A 4 -5.80 5.51 19.57
CA ARG A 4 -5.46 6.35 18.43
C ARG A 4 -5.62 5.50 17.18
N LYS A 5 -6.52 5.88 16.27
CA LYS A 5 -6.80 5.14 15.04
C LYS A 5 -6.39 5.95 13.82
N ALA A 6 -5.91 5.26 12.79
CA ALA A 6 -5.62 5.84 11.48
C ALA A 6 -6.21 4.94 10.38
N LEU A 7 -6.71 5.57 9.32
CA LEU A 7 -7.18 4.88 8.12
C LEU A 7 -6.27 5.25 6.96
N ILE A 8 -5.63 4.26 6.34
CA ILE A 8 -4.88 4.45 5.10
C ILE A 8 -5.80 4.07 3.95
N SER A 9 -6.19 5.08 3.15
CA SER A 9 -6.91 4.83 1.90
C SER A 9 -5.95 4.28 0.85
N ILE A 10 -6.31 3.16 0.24
CA ILE A 10 -5.60 2.58 -0.90
C ILE A 10 -6.53 2.56 -2.11
N THR A 11 -5.94 2.63 -3.31
CA THR A 11 -6.73 2.53 -4.54
C THR A 11 -7.33 1.14 -4.70
N SER A 12 -8.57 1.09 -5.17
CA SER A 12 -9.19 -0.14 -5.71
C SER A 12 -8.99 -0.29 -7.22
N ALA A 13 -8.42 0.73 -7.88
CA ALA A 13 -8.22 0.72 -9.32
C ALA A 13 -7.24 -0.38 -9.73
N SER A 14 -7.53 -0.99 -10.87
CA SER A 14 -6.68 -1.96 -11.56
C SER A 14 -6.82 -1.70 -13.05
N ALA A 15 -5.72 -1.37 -13.71
CA ALA A 15 -5.68 -1.07 -15.14
C ALA A 15 -4.30 -1.45 -15.69
N THR A 16 -4.22 -1.72 -16.99
CA THR A 16 -2.95 -1.91 -17.68
C THR A 16 -2.36 -0.55 -18.07
N LEU A 17 -1.04 -0.41 -17.92
CA LEU A 17 -0.22 0.70 -18.37
C LEU A 17 0.86 0.19 -19.35
N PHE A 18 1.68 1.10 -19.87
CA PHE A 18 2.89 0.80 -20.63
C PHE A 18 2.67 -0.20 -21.79
N ASP A 19 1.82 0.19 -22.74
CA ASP A 19 1.43 -0.65 -23.89
C ASP A 19 0.76 -1.97 -23.49
N ASP A 20 -0.13 -1.88 -22.50
CA ASP A 20 -0.95 -2.98 -22.00
C ASP A 20 -0.19 -4.14 -21.34
N LYS A 21 1.01 -3.90 -20.82
CA LYS A 21 1.89 -4.95 -20.29
C LYS A 21 1.85 -5.04 -18.77
N GLU A 22 1.97 -3.91 -18.08
CA GLU A 22 2.10 -3.90 -16.62
C GLU A 22 0.86 -3.31 -15.95
N THR A 23 0.41 -3.93 -14.86
CA THR A 23 -0.78 -3.49 -14.13
C THR A 23 -0.43 -2.40 -13.13
N THR A 24 -1.20 -1.31 -13.13
CA THR A 24 -1.15 -0.31 -12.05
C THR A 24 -2.17 -0.60 -10.96
N GLY A 25 -1.90 -0.11 -9.76
CA GLY A 25 -2.69 -0.34 -8.57
C GLY A 25 -2.06 0.31 -7.35
N LEU A 26 -2.14 -0.35 -6.20
CA LEU A 26 -1.49 0.10 -4.98
C LEU A 26 0.04 0.01 -5.14
N PHE A 27 0.72 1.15 -5.02
CA PHE A 27 2.18 1.16 -4.86
C PHE A 27 2.52 0.70 -3.44
N ILE A 28 3.09 -0.50 -3.29
CA ILE A 28 3.19 -1.20 -1.99
C ILE A 28 3.85 -0.34 -0.90
N VAL A 29 4.98 0.29 -1.20
CA VAL A 29 5.71 1.09 -0.19
C VAL A 29 4.98 2.35 0.24
N GLU A 30 4.09 2.90 -0.60
CA GLU A 30 3.25 4.05 -0.24
C GLU A 30 2.19 3.70 0.82
N ALA A 31 1.81 2.42 0.96
CA ALA A 31 1.01 1.94 2.09
C ALA A 31 1.87 1.40 3.23
N LEU A 32 2.95 0.68 2.92
CA LEU A 32 3.78 -0.01 3.91
C LEU A 32 4.55 0.96 4.80
N HIS A 33 5.15 2.01 4.24
CA HIS A 33 5.92 2.98 5.04
C HIS A 33 5.03 3.77 6.01
N PRO A 34 3.87 4.34 5.59
CA PRO A 34 2.96 4.98 6.53
C PRO A 34 2.38 4.03 7.56
N TYR A 35 2.03 2.80 7.17
CA TYR A 35 1.56 1.77 8.11
C TYR A 35 2.58 1.57 9.23
N LYS A 36 3.85 1.31 8.89
CA LYS A 36 4.93 1.12 9.87
C LYS A 36 5.13 2.34 10.76
N ALA A 37 5.15 3.53 10.18
CA ALA A 37 5.34 4.76 10.94
C ALA A 37 4.21 5.00 11.95
N LEU A 38 2.95 4.78 11.52
CA LEU A 38 1.77 4.95 12.37
C LEU A 38 1.68 3.88 13.45
N THR A 39 1.95 2.61 13.12
CA THR A 39 2.01 1.52 14.10
C THR A 39 3.12 1.75 15.12
N ALA A 40 4.32 2.16 14.68
CA ALA A 40 5.43 2.51 15.59
C ALA A 40 5.09 3.69 16.50
N ALA A 41 4.30 4.65 16.01
CA ALA A 41 3.77 5.75 16.82
C ALA A 41 2.63 5.32 17.77
N GLY A 42 2.17 4.07 17.71
CA GLY A 42 1.15 3.46 18.56
C GLY A 42 -0.29 3.77 18.11
N PHE A 43 -0.53 3.83 16.81
CA PHE A 43 -1.87 3.83 16.20
C PHE A 43 -2.32 2.41 15.87
N GLU A 44 -3.61 2.15 16.02
CA GLU A 44 -4.31 1.06 15.33
C GLU A 44 -4.61 1.53 13.90
N VAL A 45 -4.13 0.78 12.90
CA VAL A 45 -4.19 1.20 11.51
C VAL A 45 -5.07 0.24 10.72
N ASP A 46 -6.11 0.79 10.10
CA ASP A 46 -6.95 0.10 9.12
C ASP A 46 -6.56 0.52 7.70
N LEU A 47 -6.69 -0.38 6.73
CA LEU A 47 -6.61 -0.07 5.31
C LEU A 47 -8.01 -0.19 4.70
N ALA A 48 -8.37 0.75 3.83
CA ALA A 48 -9.63 0.69 3.09
C ALA A 48 -9.45 1.13 1.64
N SER A 49 -10.22 0.52 0.76
CA SER A 49 -10.41 0.94 -0.63
C SER A 49 -11.88 1.08 -0.93
N GLU A 50 -12.22 1.77 -2.02
CA GLU A 50 -13.61 2.02 -2.42
C GLU A 50 -14.44 0.74 -2.57
N SER A 51 -13.82 -0.37 -3.01
CA SER A 51 -14.49 -1.66 -3.25
C SER A 51 -14.16 -2.74 -2.22
N GLY A 52 -13.31 -2.44 -1.22
CA GLY A 52 -12.77 -3.45 -0.30
C GLY A 52 -11.76 -4.41 -0.96
N SER A 53 -11.30 -4.13 -2.18
CA SER A 53 -10.26 -4.88 -2.90
C SER A 53 -9.14 -3.96 -3.37
N TYR A 54 -7.97 -4.53 -3.66
CA TYR A 54 -6.86 -3.83 -4.29
C TYR A 54 -6.11 -4.76 -5.24
N THR A 55 -5.35 -4.18 -6.17
CA THR A 55 -4.33 -4.89 -6.96
C THR A 55 -2.99 -4.21 -6.69
N PRO A 56 -1.89 -4.94 -6.44
CA PRO A 56 -0.57 -4.32 -6.35
C PRO A 56 -0.15 -3.75 -7.70
N ASP A 57 0.44 -2.57 -7.70
CA ASP A 57 1.14 -2.03 -8.87
C ASP A 57 2.33 -2.93 -9.21
N TRP A 58 2.48 -3.31 -10.48
CA TRP A 58 3.54 -4.19 -10.95
C TRP A 58 4.94 -3.60 -10.71
N LEU A 59 5.12 -2.29 -10.90
CA LEU A 59 6.41 -1.64 -10.73
C LEU A 59 6.80 -1.63 -9.26
N SER A 60 5.83 -1.44 -8.37
CA SER A 60 6.06 -1.45 -6.92
C SER A 60 6.52 -2.79 -6.35
N GLN A 61 6.41 -3.88 -7.11
CA GLN A 61 6.88 -5.22 -6.74
C GLN A 61 8.30 -5.52 -7.23
N GLN A 62 8.90 -4.64 -8.04
CA GLN A 62 10.24 -4.87 -8.56
C GLN A 62 11.29 -4.67 -7.44
N PRO A 63 12.45 -5.34 -7.52
CA PRO A 63 13.47 -5.28 -6.47
C PRO A 63 13.94 -3.86 -6.14
N ASP A 64 13.96 -2.95 -7.11
CA ASP A 64 14.34 -1.56 -6.87
C ASP A 64 13.37 -0.82 -5.92
N PHE A 65 12.13 -1.31 -5.79
CA PHE A 65 11.08 -0.76 -4.94
C PHE A 65 10.65 -1.66 -3.78
N LEU A 66 10.98 -2.95 -3.83
CA LEU A 66 10.62 -3.93 -2.79
C LEU A 66 11.74 -4.97 -2.64
N ASN A 67 12.75 -4.65 -1.84
CA ASN A 67 13.97 -5.47 -1.67
C ASN A 67 14.16 -6.04 -0.26
N GLY A 68 13.18 -5.91 0.63
CA GLY A 68 13.26 -6.41 2.00
C GLY A 68 13.95 -5.48 2.99
N GLU A 69 14.62 -4.40 2.56
CA GLU A 69 14.87 -3.25 3.46
C GLU A 69 13.55 -2.58 3.86
N ASP A 70 12.52 -2.75 3.03
CA ASP A 70 11.14 -2.36 3.29
C ASP A 70 10.39 -3.34 4.21
N GLY A 71 11.03 -4.38 4.77
CA GLY A 71 10.53 -5.35 5.76
C GLY A 71 10.02 -6.70 5.20
N PRO A 72 9.83 -7.72 6.08
CA PRO A 72 9.28 -9.02 5.71
C PRO A 72 7.79 -8.97 5.34
#